data_AF-A0A552F104-F1
#
_entry.id   AF-A0A552F104-F1
#
_cell.length_a   1.000
_cell.length_b   1.000
_cell.length_c   1.000
_cell.angle_alpha   90.00
_cell.angle_beta   90.00
_cell.angle_gamma   90.00
#
_symmetry.space_group_name_H-M   'P 1'
#
loop_
_entity.id
_entity.type
_entity.pdbx_description
1 polymer ?
#
loop_
_entity_poly.entity_id
_entity_poly.type
_entity_poly.pdbx_seq_one_letter_code
_entity_poly.pdbx_strand_id
1 'polypeptide(L)'
;MGFFDSEVVQQEARQLFEDYQSLTQLGSEYGKFDREGKIIFIDRMEELMERYKIFMKRFELSEDFSAQMTVEQLKTQLGQFGMTPQMMFDQMEQTLERMKAEIR
;
A
#
# COMPACT_ATOMS: atom_id res chain seq x y z
N MET A 1 -7.94 -25.44 -3.51
CA MET A 1 -7.41 -24.65 -2.38
C MET A 1 -6.79 -23.43 -2.99
N GLY A 2 -7.54 -22.34 -3.00
CA GLY A 2 -7.10 -21.08 -3.56
C GLY A 2 -6.06 -20.41 -2.68
N PHE A 3 -5.14 -19.66 -3.28
CA PHE A 3 -4.23 -18.75 -2.57
C PHE A 3 -5.00 -17.79 -1.66
N PHE A 4 -6.22 -17.39 -2.08
CA PHE A 4 -7.13 -16.56 -1.31
C PHE A 4 -7.99 -17.30 -0.29
N ASP A 5 -8.06 -18.63 -0.33
CA ASP A 5 -8.72 -19.42 0.72
C ASP A 5 -7.85 -19.54 1.99
N SER A 6 -6.57 -19.16 1.89
CA SER A 6 -5.68 -19.10 3.03
C SER A 6 -6.11 -17.95 3.95
N GLU A 7 -6.62 -18.30 5.13
CA GLU A 7 -6.97 -17.36 6.21
C GLU A 7 -5.80 -16.41 6.51
N VAL A 8 -4.57 -16.89 6.37
CA VAL A 8 -3.34 -16.10 6.54
C VAL A 8 -3.23 -14.98 5.50
N VAL A 9 -3.54 -15.27 4.23
CA VAL A 9 -3.47 -14.27 3.14
C VAL A 9 -4.59 -13.24 3.29
N GLN A 10 -5.79 -13.68 3.68
CA GLN A 10 -6.91 -12.77 3.96
C GLN A 10 -6.61 -11.85 5.14
N GLN A 11 -5.97 -12.38 6.18
CA GLN A 11 -5.56 -11.59 7.35
C GLN A 11 -4.43 -10.60 6.99
N GLU A 12 -3.43 -11.02 6.21
CA GLU A 12 -2.36 -10.15 5.70
C GLU A 12 -2.94 -9.00 4.87
N ALA A 13 -3.87 -9.28 3.96
CA ALA A 13 -4.55 -8.28 3.13
C ALA A 13 -5.34 -7.26 3.97
N ARG A 14 -6.08 -7.75 4.98
CA ARG A 14 -6.85 -6.87 5.89
C ARG A 14 -5.91 -5.96 6.69
N GLN A 15 -4.85 -6.51 7.28
CA GLN A 15 -3.87 -5.73 8.02
C GLN A 15 -3.19 -4.67 7.14
N LEU A 16 -2.80 -5.02 5.92
CA LEU A 16 -2.22 -4.07 4.96
C LEU A 16 -3.16 -2.88 4.70
N PHE A 17 -4.46 -3.14 4.53
CA PHE A 17 -5.43 -2.09 4.26
C PHE A 17 -5.69 -1.21 5.50
N GLU A 18 -5.78 -1.81 6.68
CA GLU A 18 -5.94 -1.10 7.95
C GLU A 18 -4.72 -0.21 8.26
N ASP A 19 -3.50 -0.74 8.05
CA ASP A 19 -2.25 -0.01 8.20
C ASP A 19 -2.19 1.17 7.22
N TYR A 20 -2.54 0.95 5.95
CA TYR A 20 -2.61 1.99 4.93
C TYR A 20 -3.59 3.11 5.28
N GLN A 21 -4.81 2.76 5.71
CA GLN A 21 -5.81 3.75 6.08
C GLN A 21 -5.35 4.57 7.28
N SER A 22 -4.76 3.92 8.28
CA SER A 22 -4.24 4.57 9.50
C SER A 22 -3.09 5.53 9.17
N LEU A 23 -2.13 5.11 8.35
CA LEU A 23 -1.01 5.94 7.93
C LEU A 23 -1.45 7.08 7.01
N THR A 24 -2.42 6.84 6.11
CA THR A 24 -2.98 7.92 5.27
C THR A 24 -3.67 8.99 6.12
N GLN A 25 -4.44 8.58 7.12
CA GLN A 25 -5.08 9.49 8.06
C GLN A 25 -4.05 10.28 8.86
N LEU A 26 -3.02 9.59 9.37
CA LEU A 26 -1.92 10.20 10.12
C LEU A 26 -1.10 11.18 9.24
N GLY A 27 -0.92 10.85 7.95
CA GLY A 27 -0.22 11.68 6.97
C GLY A 27 -0.86 13.04 6.73
N SER A 28 -2.18 13.19 7.00
CA SER A 28 -2.84 14.51 6.96
C SER A 28 -2.27 15.50 7.99
N GLU A 29 -1.66 14.98 9.07
CA GLU A 29 -1.03 15.76 10.12
C GLU A 29 0.49 15.81 10.01
N TYR A 30 1.08 15.24 8.96
CA TYR A 30 2.53 15.16 8.75
C TYR A 30 3.25 16.51 8.91
N GLY A 31 2.63 17.60 8.43
CA GLY A 31 3.19 18.95 8.56
C GLY A 31 3.35 19.44 10.00
N LYS A 32 2.62 18.85 10.96
CA LYS A 32 2.69 19.16 12.40
C LYS A 32 3.70 18.29 13.15
N PHE A 33 4.22 17.24 12.53
CA PHE A 33 5.19 16.37 13.18
C PHE A 33 6.52 17.09 13.38
N ASP A 34 7.16 16.78 14.50
CA ASP A 34 8.55 17.11 14.72
C ASP A 34 9.45 16.25 13.83
N ARG A 35 10.74 16.57 13.80
CA ARG A 35 11.69 15.89 12.91
C ARG A 35 11.72 14.38 13.13
N GLU A 36 11.69 13.93 14.37
CA GLU A 36 11.68 12.50 14.71
C GLU A 36 10.37 11.83 14.29
N GLY A 37 9.22 12.47 14.55
CA GLY A 37 7.92 11.95 14.10
C GLY A 37 7.82 11.84 12.58
N LYS A 38 8.38 12.79 11.84
CA LYS A 38 8.46 12.71 10.36
C LYS A 38 9.32 11.55 9.89
N ILE A 39 10.46 11.29 10.52
CA ILE A 39 11.32 10.14 10.20
C ILE A 39 10.57 8.83 10.43
N ILE A 40 9.95 8.67 11.60
CA ILE A 40 9.19 7.45 11.93
C ILE A 40 8.03 7.26 10.94
N PHE A 41 7.33 8.33 10.58
CA PHE A 41 6.23 8.26 9.62
C PHE A 41 6.70 7.75 8.25
N ILE A 42 7.81 8.28 7.74
CA ILE A 42 8.39 7.84 6.47
C ILE A 42 8.81 6.37 6.56
N ASP A 43 9.52 5.97 7.61
CA ASP A 43 9.97 4.59 7.79
C ASP A 43 8.79 3.61 7.79
N ARG A 44 7.68 3.99 8.46
CA ARG A 44 6.45 3.18 8.49
C ARG A 44 5.76 3.09 7.14
N MET A 45 5.73 4.20 6.40
CA MET A 45 5.20 4.19 5.03
C MET A 45 6.06 3.32 4.11
N GLU A 46 7.39 3.36 4.22
CA GLU A 46 8.28 2.50 3.43
C GLU A 46 8.08 1.01 3.75
N GLU A 47 7.98 0.66 5.03
CA GLU A 47 7.70 -0.71 5.47
C GLU A 47 6.36 -1.23 4.91
N LEU A 48 5.32 -0.40 4.94
CA LEU A 48 4.02 -0.74 4.37
C LEU A 48 4.11 -0.98 2.85
N MET A 49 4.84 -0.11 2.15
CA MET A 49 5.03 -0.20 0.70
C MET A 49 5.78 -1.46 0.30
N GLU A 50 6.80 -1.86 1.07
CA GLU A 50 7.52 -3.11 0.87
C GLU A 50 6.59 -4.33 1.04
N ARG A 51 5.80 -4.36 2.13
CA ARG A 51 4.83 -5.44 2.37
C ARG A 51 3.76 -5.51 1.27
N TYR A 52 3.23 -4.37 0.83
CA TYR A 52 2.26 -4.33 -0.26
C TYR A 52 2.89 -4.82 -1.58
N LYS A 53 4.14 -4.47 -1.87
CA LYS A 53 4.85 -4.95 -3.07
C LYS A 53 5.01 -6.47 -3.06
N ILE A 54 5.39 -7.03 -1.91
CA ILE A 54 5.49 -8.48 -1.73
C ILE A 54 4.11 -9.13 -1.90
N PHE A 55 3.06 -8.56 -1.30
CA PHE A 55 1.70 -9.05 -1.43
C PHE A 55 1.25 -9.06 -2.89
N MET A 56 1.41 -7.94 -3.61
CA MET A 56 1.09 -7.85 -5.05
C MET A 56 1.89 -8.83 -5.88
N LYS A 57 3.18 -9.08 -5.57
CA LYS A 57 3.98 -10.05 -6.32
C LYS A 57 3.52 -11.49 -6.08
N ARG A 58 3.19 -11.85 -4.83
CA ARG A 58 2.59 -13.16 -4.50
C ARG A 58 1.24 -13.32 -5.19
N PHE A 59 0.49 -12.23 -5.27
CA PHE A 59 -0.80 -12.16 -5.94
C PHE A 59 -0.67 -12.39 -7.45
N GLU A 60 0.24 -11.69 -8.13
CA GLU A 60 0.50 -11.84 -9.58
C GLU A 60 0.93 -13.26 -9.96
N LEU A 61 1.67 -13.93 -9.06
CA LEU A 61 2.16 -15.30 -9.26
C LEU A 61 1.13 -16.37 -8.90
N SER A 62 -0.01 -15.98 -8.33
CA SER A 62 -1.09 -16.90 -7.99
C SER A 62 -1.94 -17.23 -9.21
N GLU A 63 -2.10 -18.52 -9.52
CA GLU A 63 -2.98 -19.02 -10.59
C GLU A 63 -4.46 -19.14 -10.14
N ASP A 64 -4.81 -18.60 -8.97
CA ASP A 64 -6.15 -18.66 -8.42
C ASP A 64 -7.10 -17.68 -9.12
N PHE A 65 -8.18 -18.22 -9.68
CA PHE A 65 -9.22 -17.45 -10.37
C PHE A 65 -9.89 -16.40 -9.46
N SER A 66 -9.95 -16.65 -8.16
CA SER A 66 -10.49 -15.68 -7.18
C SER A 66 -9.56 -14.47 -7.02
N ALA A 67 -8.24 -14.67 -7.07
CA ALA A 67 -7.25 -13.60 -7.10
C ALA A 67 -7.47 -12.70 -8.32
N GLN A 68 -7.60 -13.29 -9.51
CA GLN A 68 -7.79 -12.53 -10.75
C GLN A 68 -9.01 -11.61 -10.68
N MET A 69 -10.12 -12.07 -10.09
CA MET A 69 -11.33 -11.27 -9.93
C MET A 69 -11.14 -10.08 -8.98
N THR A 70 -10.45 -10.29 -7.85
CA THR A 70 -10.13 -9.19 -6.91
C THR A 70 -9.20 -8.15 -7.53
N VAL A 71 -8.24 -8.56 -8.37
CA VAL A 71 -7.42 -7.61 -9.15
C VAL A 71 -8.25 -6.81 -10.12
N GLU A 72 -9.15 -7.44 -10.86
CA GLU A 72 -10.02 -6.73 -11.77
C GLU A 72 -10.95 -5.76 -11.01
N GLN A 73 -11.41 -6.13 -9.81
CA GLN A 73 -12.19 -5.24 -8.95
C GLN A 73 -11.36 -4.05 -8.43
N LEU A 74 -10.14 -4.29 -7.96
CA LEU A 74 -9.22 -3.26 -7.50
C LEU A 74 -8.85 -2.30 -8.64
N LYS A 75 -8.50 -2.85 -9.82
CA LYS A 75 -8.25 -2.07 -11.04
C LYS A 75 -9.47 -1.28 -11.47
N THR A 76 -10.68 -1.83 -11.33
CA THR A 76 -11.92 -1.12 -11.67
C THR A 76 -12.14 0.05 -10.73
N GLN A 77 -11.95 -0.14 -9.41
CA GLN A 77 -12.06 0.94 -8.43
C GLN A 77 -11.01 2.03 -8.67
N LEU A 78 -9.74 1.66 -8.87
CA LEU A 78 -8.66 2.61 -9.17
C LEU A 78 -8.86 3.28 -10.53
N GLY A 79 -9.39 2.57 -11.50
CA GLY A 79 -9.73 3.08 -12.83
C GLY A 79 -10.83 4.13 -12.80
N GLN A 80 -11.77 4.07 -11.85
CA GLN A 80 -12.73 5.16 -11.61
C GLN A 80 -12.05 6.46 -11.16
N PHE A 81 -10.91 6.36 -10.49
CA PHE A 81 -10.04 7.48 -10.14
C PHE A 81 -9.01 7.80 -11.23
N GLY A 82 -9.06 7.13 -12.39
CA GLY A 82 -8.11 7.34 -13.50
C GLY A 82 -6.69 6.85 -13.20
N MET A 83 -6.52 5.96 -12.23
CA MET A 83 -5.21 5.47 -11.78
C MET A 83 -5.08 3.96 -11.96
N THR A 84 -3.86 3.49 -12.20
CA THR A 84 -3.51 2.06 -12.12
C THR A 84 -2.83 1.77 -10.79
N PRO A 85 -2.82 0.50 -10.31
CA PRO A 85 -2.06 0.13 -9.12
C PRO A 85 -0.59 0.54 -9.19
N GLN A 86 0.01 0.42 -10.38
CA GLN A 86 1.39 0.84 -10.63
C GLN A 86 1.56 2.35 -10.50
N MET A 87 0.67 3.15 -11.10
CA MET A 87 0.71 4.61 -10.99
C MET A 87 0.52 5.07 -9.54
N MET A 88 -0.35 4.42 -8.77
CA MET A 88 -0.52 4.70 -7.34
C MET A 88 0.80 4.46 -6.58
N PHE A 89 1.47 3.35 -6.87
CA PHE A 89 2.77 3.02 -6.31
C PHE A 89 3.83 4.07 -6.61
N ASP A 90 3.99 4.40 -7.89
CA ASP A 90 4.98 5.37 -8.35
C ASP A 90 4.71 6.76 -7.72
N GLN A 91 3.44 7.13 -7.58
CA GLN A 91 3.03 8.37 -6.93
C GLN A 91 3.35 8.39 -5.43
N MET A 92 3.17 7.27 -4.74
CA MET A 92 3.53 7.14 -3.32
C MET A 92 5.04 7.17 -3.11
N GLU A 93 5.82 6.48 -3.95
CA GLU A 93 7.29 6.51 -3.89
C GLU A 93 7.81 7.94 -4.08
N GLN A 94 7.31 8.66 -5.09
CA GLN A 94 7.66 10.06 -5.30
C GLN A 94 7.28 10.96 -4.11
N THR A 95 6.15 10.67 -3.45
CA THR A 95 5.71 11.43 -2.28
C THR A 95 6.65 11.20 -1.10
N LEU A 96 7.06 9.96 -0.86
CA LEU A 96 8.03 9.62 0.20
C LEU A 96 9.40 10.23 -0.07
N GLU A 97 9.88 10.21 -1.30
CA GLU A 97 11.16 10.84 -1.65
C GLU A 97 11.14 12.36 -1.39
N ARG A 98 10.02 13.04 -1.66
CA ARG A 98 9.85 14.45 -1.31
C ARG A 98 9.85 14.65 0.21
N MET A 99 9.11 13.84 0.95
CA MET A 99 9.07 13.90 2.42
C MET A 99 10.47 13.71 3.04
N LYS A 100 11.26 12.78 2.51
CA LYS A 100 12.66 12.58 2.93
C LYS A 100 13.54 13.79 2.64
N ALA A 101 13.35 14.43 1.48
CA ALA A 101 14.09 15.63 1.11
C ALA A 101 13.80 16.82 2.04
N GLU A 102 12.61 16.89 2.65
CA GLU A 102 12.27 17.92 3.65
C GLU A 102 12.97 17.74 5.00
N ILE A 103 13.50 16.55 5.30
CA ILE A 103 14.15 16.20 6.57
C ILE A 103 15.68 16.29 6.49
N ARG A 104 16.22 16.29 5.27
CA ARG A 104 17.65 16.43 4.96
C ARG A 104 18.17 17.85 5.19
#